data_AF-A0A1L7W856-F1
#
_entry.id   AF-A0A1L7W856-F1
#
_cell.length_a   1.000
_cell.length_b   1.000
_cell.length_c   1.000
_cell.angle_alpha   90.00
_cell.angle_beta   90.00
_cell.angle_gamma   90.00
#
_symmetry.space_group_name_H-M   'P 1'
#
loop_
_entity.id
_entity.type
_entity.pdbx_description
1 polymer ?
#
loop_
_entity_poly.entity_id
_entity_poly.type
_entity_poly.pdbx_seq_one_letter_code
_entity_poly.pdbx_strand_id
1 'polypeptide(L)'
;MPKKIADPSPPLNTKDLELLHHYITNTSLTLGDDVVLWRDKVPRLAFEYPYVLRLLLAMSALHQTRLHVHGSLVSQQLATAHHNMALREVTGLLPAISGKDCSALYIATVLICNYHFAKPPVIDNEPDMVEEIGIAWWYVFRGVRYVVDSMGMEAIFSGHIGPFPPEAPGGDPTDPLKATIDNGYIPWERPLASLAVLFSGSNTMGSESLVVASEALIDCYREVYGTADKPEYRTHGKTHVVMRWPWVLEDDFVGKVQNLVPEALILLAYFAVLVQTLERFWYMKGWAEYMIIGIEKKLAPAYLQWIEWPRNHIGRESTVEKPTTT
;
A
#
# COMPACT_ATOMS: atom_id res chain seq x y z
N MET A 1 48.11 -33.81 18.81
CA MET A 1 46.78 -33.50 18.24
C MET A 1 46.59 -31.99 18.28
N PRO A 2 46.35 -31.30 17.16
CA PRO A 2 46.09 -29.87 17.19
C PRO A 2 44.72 -29.64 17.86
N LYS A 3 44.70 -28.82 18.92
CA LYS A 3 43.47 -28.34 19.55
C LYS A 3 42.65 -27.61 18.49
N LYS A 4 41.45 -28.12 18.19
CA LYS A 4 40.42 -27.38 17.45
C LYS A 4 40.16 -26.09 18.24
N ILE A 5 40.60 -24.97 17.70
CA ILE A 5 40.19 -23.65 18.18
C ILE A 5 38.70 -23.59 17.83
N ALA A 6 37.83 -23.68 18.83
CA ALA A 6 36.43 -23.39 18.63
C ALA A 6 36.34 -21.89 18.32
N ASP A 7 36.01 -21.56 17.08
CA ASP A 7 35.68 -20.20 16.68
C ASP A 7 34.43 -19.77 17.48
N PRO A 8 34.52 -18.75 18.36
CA PRO A 8 33.41 -18.31 19.20
C PRO A 8 32.35 -17.53 18.41
N SER A 9 32.52 -17.36 17.09
CA SER A 9 31.58 -16.67 16.23
C SER A 9 30.22 -17.39 16.22
N PRO A 10 29.10 -16.66 16.40
CA PRO A 10 27.78 -17.27 16.31
C PRO A 10 27.59 -17.94 14.95
N PRO A 11 26.87 -19.08 14.88
CA PRO A 11 26.64 -19.76 13.62
C PRO A 11 25.92 -18.85 12.63
N LEU A 12 26.32 -18.90 11.36
CA LEU A 12 25.68 -18.15 10.28
C LEU A 12 24.19 -18.48 10.22
N ASN A 13 23.34 -17.45 10.23
CA ASN A 13 21.90 -17.64 10.04
C ASN A 13 21.60 -17.88 8.55
N THR A 14 21.67 -19.14 8.12
CA THR A 14 21.45 -19.53 6.73
C THR A 14 20.06 -19.16 6.22
N LYS A 15 19.04 -19.11 7.09
CA LYS A 15 17.68 -18.72 6.70
C LYS A 15 17.58 -17.24 6.33
N ASP A 16 18.25 -16.37 7.09
CA ASP A 16 18.31 -14.94 6.75
C ASP A 16 19.10 -14.71 5.45
N LEU A 17 20.15 -15.51 5.20
CA LEU A 17 20.91 -15.45 3.95
C LEU A 17 20.09 -15.92 2.73
N GLU A 18 19.31 -16.99 2.87
CA GLU A 18 18.37 -17.45 1.83
C GLU A 18 17.32 -16.38 1.51
N LEU A 19 16.76 -15.74 2.55
CA LEU A 19 15.80 -14.65 2.40
C LEU A 19 16.42 -13.40 1.75
N LEU A 20 17.65 -13.04 2.12
CA LEU A 20 18.37 -11.93 1.50
C LEU A 20 18.67 -12.22 0.02
N HIS A 21 19.11 -13.44 -0.29
CA HIS A 21 19.30 -13.87 -1.68
C HIS A 21 18.00 -13.73 -2.47
N HIS A 22 16.88 -14.28 -1.96
CA HIS A 22 15.55 -14.15 -2.59
C HIS A 22 15.11 -12.68 -2.74
N TYR A 23 15.46 -11.82 -1.78
CA TYR A 23 15.18 -10.40 -1.90
C TYR A 23 15.87 -9.78 -3.11
N ILE A 24 17.18 -10.00 -3.23
CA ILE A 24 18.02 -9.43 -4.27
C ILE A 24 17.62 -9.96 -5.65
N THR A 25 17.33 -11.26 -5.77
CA THR A 25 17.07 -11.91 -7.06
C THR A 25 15.61 -11.83 -7.51
N ASN A 26 14.65 -11.67 -6.59
CA ASN A 26 13.23 -11.79 -6.91
C ASN A 26 12.38 -10.66 -6.30
N THR A 27 12.41 -10.48 -4.98
CA THR A 27 11.46 -9.57 -4.30
C THR A 27 11.67 -8.11 -4.67
N SER A 28 12.91 -7.63 -4.77
CA SER A 28 13.22 -6.24 -5.10
C SER A 28 12.66 -5.79 -6.46
N LEU A 29 12.49 -6.71 -7.40
CA LEU A 29 11.95 -6.46 -8.73
C LEU A 29 10.43 -6.26 -8.75
N THR A 30 9.75 -6.55 -7.63
CA THR A 30 8.28 -6.56 -7.54
C THR A 30 7.72 -5.62 -6.46
N LEU A 31 8.57 -4.81 -5.82
CA LEU A 31 8.20 -3.93 -4.69
C LEU A 31 7.73 -2.52 -5.07
N GLY A 32 7.95 -2.07 -6.30
CA GLY A 32 7.55 -0.72 -6.73
C GLY A 32 8.02 -0.38 -8.14
N ASP A 33 7.64 0.81 -8.62
CA ASP A 33 8.05 1.31 -9.95
C ASP A 33 9.56 1.57 -10.06
N ASP A 34 10.21 2.02 -8.97
CA ASP A 34 11.64 2.34 -8.97
C ASP A 34 12.46 1.08 -8.63
N VAL A 35 12.74 0.28 -9.65
CA VAL A 35 13.54 -0.94 -9.53
C VAL A 35 14.95 -0.64 -9.01
N VAL A 36 15.56 0.49 -9.39
CA VAL A 36 16.92 0.86 -8.96
C VAL A 36 16.93 1.16 -7.46
N LEU A 37 15.91 1.87 -6.96
CA LEU A 37 15.74 2.11 -5.52
C LEU A 37 15.67 0.78 -4.76
N TRP A 38 14.75 -0.11 -5.13
CA TRP A 38 14.50 -1.34 -4.38
C TRP A 38 15.59 -2.39 -4.54
N ARG A 39 16.24 -2.49 -5.71
CA ARG A 39 17.30 -3.48 -5.98
C ARG A 39 18.68 -3.03 -5.52
N ASP A 40 19.02 -1.75 -5.71
CA ASP A 40 20.41 -1.30 -5.57
C ASP A 40 20.62 -0.40 -4.34
N LYS A 41 19.71 0.54 -4.09
CA LYS A 41 19.88 1.57 -3.04
C LYS A 41 19.43 1.08 -1.67
N VAL A 42 18.23 0.49 -1.58
CA VAL A 42 17.63 0.01 -0.33
C VAL A 42 18.47 -1.10 0.33
N PRO A 43 19.04 -2.09 -0.38
CA PRO A 43 19.92 -3.08 0.26
C PRO A 43 21.21 -2.49 0.86
N ARG A 44 21.81 -1.47 0.21
CA ARG A 44 22.98 -0.78 0.78
C ARG A 44 22.62 -0.11 2.09
N LEU A 45 21.49 0.60 2.12
CA LEU A 45 20.94 1.20 3.32
C LEU A 45 20.66 0.14 4.40
N ALA A 46 20.13 -1.02 4.02
CA ALA A 46 19.82 -2.11 4.93
C ALA A 46 21.06 -2.68 5.65
N PHE A 47 22.23 -2.69 5.00
CA PHE A 47 23.46 -3.13 5.65
C PHE A 47 23.97 -2.14 6.72
N GLU A 48 23.58 -0.87 6.63
CA GLU A 48 23.89 0.15 7.64
C GLU A 48 22.85 0.18 8.78
N TYR A 49 21.59 -0.16 8.47
CA TYR A 49 20.45 -0.05 9.38
C TYR A 49 19.75 -1.41 9.59
N PRO A 50 20.02 -2.12 10.70
CA PRO A 50 19.51 -3.47 10.94
C PRO A 50 17.99 -3.61 10.88
N TYR A 51 17.23 -2.60 11.32
CA TYR A 51 15.77 -2.60 11.24
C TYR A 51 15.26 -2.61 9.78
N VAL A 52 15.96 -1.94 8.86
CA VAL A 52 15.63 -1.97 7.42
C VAL A 52 15.90 -3.36 6.87
N LEU A 53 17.06 -3.96 7.20
CA LEU A 53 17.39 -5.31 6.76
C LEU A 53 16.34 -6.33 7.21
N ARG A 54 15.92 -6.27 8.48
CA ARG A 54 14.84 -7.12 8.99
C ARG A 54 13.55 -6.96 8.18
N LEU A 55 13.18 -5.74 7.82
CA LEU A 55 11.99 -5.51 6.99
C LEU A 55 12.15 -6.06 5.55
N LEU A 56 13.36 -6.01 4.96
CA LEU A 56 13.62 -6.68 3.68
C LEU A 56 13.45 -8.19 3.78
N LEU A 57 13.98 -8.80 4.84
CA LEU A 57 13.83 -10.23 5.10
C LEU A 57 12.36 -10.59 5.33
N ALA A 58 11.61 -9.75 6.03
CA ALA A 58 10.18 -9.94 6.27
C ALA A 58 9.37 -9.92 4.97
N MET A 59 9.60 -8.92 4.12
CA MET A 59 8.98 -8.84 2.78
C MET A 59 9.37 -10.02 1.90
N SER A 60 10.64 -10.41 1.93
CA SER A 60 11.15 -11.55 1.17
C SER A 60 10.48 -12.87 1.57
N ALA A 61 10.31 -13.09 2.88
CA ALA A 61 9.66 -14.27 3.40
C ALA A 61 8.17 -14.34 3.02
N LEU A 62 7.45 -13.21 3.05
CA LEU A 62 6.07 -13.15 2.53
C LEU A 62 6.02 -13.39 1.01
N HIS A 63 6.94 -12.80 0.26
CA HIS A 63 7.00 -13.00 -1.19
C HIS A 63 7.23 -14.47 -1.56
N GLN A 64 8.12 -15.18 -0.86
CA GLN A 64 8.29 -16.64 -1.03
C GLN A 64 6.98 -17.41 -0.78
N THR A 65 6.24 -17.06 0.27
CA THR A 65 4.97 -17.73 0.58
C THR A 65 3.92 -17.53 -0.51
N ARG A 66 4.01 -16.41 -1.25
CA ARG A 66 3.11 -16.12 -2.36
C ARG A 66 3.45 -16.90 -3.63
N LEU A 67 4.74 -17.15 -3.88
CA LEU A 67 5.21 -17.89 -5.05
C LEU A 67 5.09 -19.41 -4.92
N HIS A 68 4.98 -19.93 -3.70
CA HIS A 68 4.90 -21.37 -3.44
C HIS A 68 3.49 -21.78 -2.99
N VAL A 69 2.85 -22.69 -3.74
CA VAL A 69 1.47 -23.19 -3.49
C VAL A 69 1.28 -23.77 -2.08
N HIS A 70 2.36 -24.20 -1.43
CA HIS A 70 2.41 -24.58 -0.02
C HIS A 70 3.32 -23.60 0.73
N GLY A 71 2.82 -22.38 0.98
CA GLY A 71 3.54 -21.38 1.75
C GLY A 71 4.05 -21.98 3.07
N SER A 72 5.37 -21.97 3.25
CA SER A 72 5.99 -22.56 4.43
C SER A 72 5.56 -21.79 5.68
N LEU A 73 4.93 -22.48 6.65
CA LEU A 73 4.65 -21.92 7.99
C LEU A 73 5.90 -21.26 8.60
N VAL A 74 7.08 -21.82 8.30
CA VAL A 74 8.37 -21.29 8.72
C VAL A 74 8.63 -19.90 8.11
N SER A 75 8.38 -19.71 6.81
CA SER A 75 8.53 -18.39 6.16
C SER A 75 7.58 -17.35 6.76
N GLN A 76 6.33 -17.72 7.08
CA GLN A 76 5.39 -16.80 7.74
C GLN A 76 5.85 -16.41 9.16
N GLN A 77 6.38 -17.37 9.91
CA GLN A 77 6.94 -17.13 11.24
C GLN A 77 8.18 -16.23 11.18
N LEU A 78 9.09 -16.47 10.23
CA LEU A 78 10.25 -15.63 9.98
C LEU A 78 9.85 -14.20 9.60
N ALA A 79 8.86 -14.07 8.71
CA ALA A 79 8.32 -12.78 8.31
C ALA A 79 7.82 -11.97 9.52
N THR A 80 7.02 -12.62 10.37
CA THR A 80 6.45 -12.02 11.58
C THR A 80 7.51 -11.68 12.61
N ALA A 81 8.49 -12.56 12.83
CA ALA A 81 9.58 -12.32 13.77
C ALA A 81 10.41 -11.09 13.36
N HIS A 82 10.86 -11.04 12.11
CA HIS A 82 11.64 -9.91 11.60
C HIS A 82 10.87 -8.60 11.62
N HIS A 83 9.60 -8.62 11.18
CA HIS A 83 8.74 -7.44 11.24
C HIS A 83 8.54 -6.93 12.67
N ASN A 84 8.21 -7.79 13.63
CA ASN A 84 7.98 -7.37 15.02
C ASN A 84 9.24 -6.84 15.70
N MET A 85 10.42 -7.34 15.32
CA MET A 85 11.69 -6.81 15.81
C MET A 85 11.96 -5.42 15.24
N ALA A 86 11.82 -5.26 13.92
CA ALA A 86 12.03 -3.97 13.25
C ALA A 86 11.01 -2.92 13.71
N LEU A 87 9.73 -3.27 13.83
CA LEU A 87 8.67 -2.34 14.25
C LEU A 87 8.93 -1.77 15.65
N ARG A 88 9.39 -2.61 16.59
CA ARG A 88 9.78 -2.16 17.94
C ARG A 88 10.94 -1.16 17.91
N GLU A 89 11.95 -1.45 17.10
CA GLU A 89 13.12 -0.58 16.94
C GLU A 89 12.73 0.76 16.29
N VAL A 90 12.00 0.73 15.17
CA VAL A 90 11.51 1.93 14.46
C VAL A 90 10.65 2.79 15.38
N THR A 91 9.71 2.19 16.13
CA THR A 91 8.84 2.91 17.07
C THR A 91 9.64 3.64 18.15
N GLY A 92 10.75 3.05 18.62
CA GLY A 92 11.65 3.69 19.58
C GLY A 92 12.47 4.85 19.00
N LEU A 93 12.67 4.88 17.68
CA LEU A 93 13.43 5.92 16.99
C LEU A 93 12.56 7.12 16.58
N LEU A 94 11.25 6.93 16.39
CA LEU A 94 10.35 8.01 15.94
C LEU A 94 10.40 9.28 16.81
N PRO A 95 10.43 9.23 18.16
CA PRO A 95 10.44 10.44 18.99
C PRO A 95 11.72 11.27 18.88
N ALA A 96 12.81 10.71 18.37
CA ALA A 96 14.13 11.33 18.29
C ALA A 96 14.65 11.40 16.84
N ILE A 97 13.72 11.54 15.88
CA ILE A 97 14.07 11.58 14.46
C ILE A 97 15.07 12.70 14.16
N SER A 98 16.14 12.37 13.43
CA SER A 98 17.20 13.30 13.05
C SER A 98 17.47 13.26 11.55
N GLY A 99 18.05 14.34 11.02
CA GLY A 99 18.45 14.47 9.61
C GLY A 99 19.28 13.32 9.08
N LYS A 100 20.09 12.70 9.92
CA LYS A 100 21.07 11.68 9.52
C LYS A 100 20.45 10.34 9.14
N ASP A 101 19.31 9.99 9.75
CA ASP A 101 18.69 8.65 9.65
C ASP A 101 17.33 8.68 8.94
N CYS A 102 16.91 9.84 8.42
CA CYS A 102 15.57 10.01 7.86
C CYS A 102 15.30 9.15 6.62
N SER A 103 16.29 8.92 5.77
CA SER A 103 16.18 8.01 4.63
C SER A 103 15.85 6.57 5.06
N ALA A 104 16.54 6.07 6.09
CA ALA A 104 16.35 4.71 6.59
C ALA A 104 15.02 4.56 7.33
N LEU A 105 14.64 5.55 8.13
CA LEU A 105 13.33 5.58 8.78
C LEU A 105 12.18 5.66 7.78
N TYR A 106 12.32 6.46 6.72
CA TYR A 106 11.33 6.52 5.64
C TYR A 106 11.19 5.17 4.92
N ILE A 107 12.29 4.55 4.50
CA ILE A 107 12.24 3.23 3.86
C ILE A 107 11.64 2.18 4.81
N ALA A 108 11.96 2.24 6.10
CA ALA A 108 11.40 1.34 7.09
C ALA A 108 9.88 1.51 7.21
N THR A 109 9.35 2.73 7.32
CA THR A 109 7.89 2.94 7.41
C THR A 109 7.17 2.50 6.13
N VAL A 110 7.75 2.73 4.95
CA VAL A 110 7.21 2.22 3.67
C VAL A 110 7.19 0.69 3.65
N LEU A 111 8.25 0.01 4.11
CA LEU A 111 8.28 -1.45 4.17
C LEU A 111 7.30 -2.01 5.20
N ILE A 112 7.06 -1.31 6.32
CA ILE A 112 6.03 -1.68 7.31
C ILE A 112 4.64 -1.56 6.67
N CYS A 113 4.36 -0.49 5.90
CA CYS A 113 3.14 -0.38 5.08
C CYS A 113 2.99 -1.58 4.14
N ASN A 114 4.00 -1.84 3.31
CA ASN A 114 3.94 -2.92 2.32
C ASN A 114 3.78 -4.29 2.98
N TYR A 115 4.42 -4.51 4.13
CA TYR A 115 4.29 -5.74 4.90
C TYR A 115 2.87 -5.96 5.43
N HIS A 116 2.21 -4.89 5.87
CA HIS A 116 0.82 -4.95 6.31
C HIS A 116 -0.09 -5.40 5.15
N PHE A 117 0.06 -4.79 3.98
CA PHE A 117 -0.69 -5.18 2.78
C PHE A 117 -0.35 -6.59 2.29
N ALA A 118 0.91 -7.02 2.43
CA ALA A 118 1.37 -8.33 1.99
C ALA A 118 0.81 -9.51 2.79
N LYS A 119 0.27 -9.27 4.00
CA LYS A 119 -0.49 -10.27 4.73
C LYS A 119 -1.87 -10.37 4.09
N PRO A 120 -2.26 -11.54 3.54
CA PRO A 120 -3.54 -11.66 2.87
C PRO A 120 -4.67 -11.36 3.87
N PRO A 121 -5.67 -10.54 3.49
CA PRO A 121 -6.82 -10.31 4.32
C PRO A 121 -7.56 -11.63 4.55
N VAL A 122 -7.81 -11.99 5.81
CA VAL A 122 -8.47 -13.26 6.15
C VAL A 122 -9.98 -13.04 6.08
N ILE A 123 -10.63 -13.64 5.08
CA ILE A 123 -12.08 -13.51 4.85
C ILE A 123 -12.90 -14.43 5.79
N ASP A 124 -12.30 -15.54 6.24
CA ASP A 124 -12.99 -16.65 6.92
C ASP A 124 -12.97 -16.62 8.45
N ASN A 125 -12.22 -15.70 9.05
CA ASN A 125 -12.37 -15.37 10.46
C ASN A 125 -12.99 -13.98 10.53
N GLU A 126 -13.79 -13.70 11.55
CA GLU A 126 -14.32 -12.37 11.83
C GLU A 126 -13.36 -11.56 12.73
N PRO A 127 -12.11 -11.17 12.36
CA PRO A 127 -11.61 -9.91 12.90
C PRO A 127 -12.49 -8.79 12.35
N ASP A 128 -12.82 -7.83 13.21
CA ASP A 128 -13.57 -6.65 12.82
C ASP A 128 -12.81 -5.94 11.69
N MET A 129 -13.23 -6.17 10.46
CA MET A 129 -12.56 -5.69 9.26
C MET A 129 -12.60 -4.15 9.14
N VAL A 130 -13.34 -3.46 10.02
CA VAL A 130 -13.25 -2.02 10.24
C VAL A 130 -12.05 -1.65 11.11
N GLU A 131 -11.63 -2.52 12.03
CA GLU A 131 -10.36 -2.40 12.75
C GLU A 131 -9.18 -2.65 11.79
N GLU A 132 -9.30 -3.63 10.89
CA GLU A 132 -8.25 -3.92 9.89
C GLU A 132 -8.18 -2.86 8.76
N ILE A 133 -9.32 -2.51 8.15
CA ILE A 133 -9.43 -1.51 7.06
C ILE A 133 -9.77 -0.09 7.58
N GLY A 134 -9.65 0.22 8.87
CA GLY A 134 -9.91 1.58 9.36
C GLY A 134 -8.84 2.07 10.32
N ILE A 135 -8.37 1.17 11.18
CA ILE A 135 -7.35 1.44 12.19
C ILE A 135 -5.98 1.05 11.62
N ALA A 136 -5.80 -0.18 11.14
CA ALA A 136 -4.46 -0.71 10.88
C ALA A 136 -3.75 -0.02 9.70
N TRP A 137 -4.35 0.08 8.51
CA TRP A 137 -3.70 0.78 7.40
C TRP A 137 -3.45 2.26 7.72
N TRP A 138 -4.37 2.92 8.42
CA TRP A 138 -4.26 4.33 8.79
C TRP A 138 -3.04 4.58 9.70
N TYR A 139 -2.87 3.78 10.75
CA TYR A 139 -1.71 3.93 11.65
C TYR A 139 -0.38 3.67 10.94
N VAL A 140 -0.34 2.71 10.02
CA VAL A 140 0.91 2.41 9.30
C VAL A 140 1.23 3.53 8.30
N PHE A 141 0.22 4.07 7.60
CA PHE A 141 0.38 5.26 6.76
C PHE A 141 0.80 6.51 7.53
N ARG A 142 0.27 6.71 8.75
CA ARG A 142 0.73 7.79 9.63
C ARG A 142 2.21 7.70 9.97
N GLY A 143 2.77 6.50 10.07
CA GLY A 143 4.21 6.33 10.26
C GLY A 143 5.00 6.95 9.10
N VAL A 144 4.57 6.72 7.86
CA VAL A 144 5.19 7.34 6.66
C VAL A 144 4.99 8.86 6.68
N ARG A 145 3.75 9.31 6.91
CA ARG A 145 3.41 10.74 6.96
C ARG A 145 4.20 11.50 8.01
N TYR A 146 4.32 10.94 9.22
CA TYR A 146 5.08 11.54 10.30
C TYR A 146 6.55 11.78 9.91
N VAL A 147 7.20 10.82 9.27
CA VAL A 147 8.61 10.96 8.82
C VAL A 147 8.72 12.06 7.76
N VAL A 148 7.82 12.09 6.79
CA VAL A 148 7.82 13.10 5.71
C VAL A 148 7.52 14.50 6.26
N ASP A 149 6.51 14.65 7.12
CA ASP A 149 6.14 15.93 7.71
C ASP A 149 7.23 16.46 8.66
N SER A 150 7.96 15.57 9.34
CA SER A 150 9.03 15.96 10.26
C SER A 150 10.33 16.34 9.55
N MET A 151 10.66 15.67 8.44
CA MET A 151 11.98 15.78 7.80
C MET A 151 11.96 16.53 6.48
N GLY A 152 10.84 16.49 5.76
CA GLY A 152 10.74 16.95 4.39
C GLY A 152 11.32 15.95 3.38
N MET A 153 10.71 15.89 2.19
CA MET A 153 11.14 15.00 1.11
C MET A 153 12.58 15.28 0.67
N GLU A 154 12.99 16.55 0.67
CA GLU A 154 14.35 16.93 0.26
C GLU A 154 15.41 16.27 1.15
N ALA A 155 15.25 16.31 2.48
CA ALA A 155 16.19 15.69 3.42
C ALA A 155 16.15 14.15 3.31
N ILE A 156 14.96 13.56 3.17
CA ILE A 156 14.80 12.11 3.03
C ILE A 156 15.56 11.60 1.81
N PHE A 157 15.55 12.34 0.71
CA PHE A 157 16.14 11.94 -0.56
C PHE A 157 17.43 12.70 -0.90
N SER A 158 18.08 13.38 0.05
CA SER A 158 19.38 14.04 -0.19
C SER A 158 20.55 13.06 -0.23
N GLY A 159 20.36 11.84 0.30
CA GLY A 159 21.39 10.81 0.44
C GLY A 159 21.33 9.71 -0.64
N HIS A 160 21.80 8.52 -0.26
CA HIS A 160 21.95 7.37 -1.16
C HIS A 160 20.65 6.86 -1.81
N ILE A 161 19.49 7.18 -1.25
CA ILE A 161 18.19 6.79 -1.82
C ILE A 161 17.65 7.79 -2.87
N GLY A 162 18.22 8.99 -2.95
CA GLY A 162 17.84 10.02 -3.92
C GLY A 162 18.42 9.79 -5.33
N PRO A 163 18.02 10.61 -6.31
CA PRO A 163 17.00 11.66 -6.20
C PRO A 163 15.57 11.10 -6.18
N PHE A 164 14.63 11.86 -5.59
CA PHE A 164 13.18 11.63 -5.69
C PHE A 164 12.46 12.92 -6.10
N PRO A 165 11.46 12.87 -7.01
CA PRO A 165 11.06 11.69 -7.76
C PRO A 165 12.21 11.18 -8.64
N PRO A 166 12.29 9.86 -8.91
CA PRO A 166 13.28 9.35 -9.84
C PRO A 166 13.20 10.17 -11.12
N GLU A 167 14.36 10.58 -11.68
CA GLU A 167 14.41 11.26 -12.96
C GLU A 167 13.58 10.43 -13.94
N ALA A 168 12.46 10.98 -14.40
CA ALA A 168 11.60 10.28 -15.32
C ALA A 168 12.47 9.95 -16.54
N PRO A 169 12.72 8.67 -16.86
CA PRO A 169 13.08 8.35 -18.22
C PRO A 169 11.91 8.89 -19.04
N GLY A 170 12.16 9.86 -19.93
CA GLY A 170 11.12 10.46 -20.74
C GLY A 170 10.18 9.37 -21.21
N GLY A 171 8.90 9.46 -20.81
CA GLY A 171 8.00 8.32 -20.73
C GLY A 171 8.15 7.40 -21.93
N ASP A 172 8.48 6.14 -21.69
CA ASP A 172 8.78 5.18 -22.74
C ASP A 172 7.61 5.15 -23.73
N PRO A 173 7.79 5.57 -25.00
CA PRO A 173 6.74 5.52 -25.99
C PRO A 173 6.24 4.10 -26.27
N THR A 174 6.97 3.08 -25.80
CA THR A 174 6.66 1.65 -25.88
C THR A 174 6.11 1.04 -24.59
N ASP A 175 5.70 1.85 -23.59
CA ASP A 175 5.02 1.36 -22.38
C ASP A 175 3.88 0.39 -22.78
N PRO A 176 3.98 -0.92 -22.44
CA PRO A 176 2.97 -1.91 -22.78
C PRO A 176 1.58 -1.55 -22.23
N LEU A 177 1.51 -0.75 -21.15
CA LEU A 177 0.25 -0.24 -20.60
C LEU A 177 -0.47 0.71 -21.57
N LYS A 178 0.29 1.44 -22.41
CA LYS A 178 -0.23 2.36 -23.43
C LYS A 178 -0.89 1.61 -24.60
N ALA A 179 -0.44 0.38 -24.88
CA ALA A 179 -0.99 -0.47 -25.95
C ALA A 179 -2.11 -1.41 -25.47
N THR A 180 -2.26 -1.60 -24.15
CA THR A 180 -3.23 -2.54 -23.57
C THR A 180 -4.58 -1.88 -23.25
N ILE A 181 -4.63 -0.55 -23.08
CA ILE A 181 -5.84 0.15 -22.63
C ILE A 181 -6.53 0.79 -23.83
N ASP A 182 -7.13 -0.07 -24.66
CA ASP A 182 -7.93 0.32 -25.84
C ASP A 182 -9.45 0.33 -25.54
N ASN A 183 -9.85 0.46 -24.27
CA ASN A 183 -11.28 0.45 -23.85
C ASN A 183 -11.70 1.61 -22.94
N GLY A 184 -11.12 2.80 -23.15
CA GLY A 184 -11.81 4.09 -23.02
C GLY A 184 -12.58 4.39 -21.72
N TYR A 185 -11.97 5.24 -20.88
CA TYR A 185 -12.57 6.03 -19.80
C TYR A 185 -13.42 5.24 -18.77
N ILE A 186 -12.96 5.23 -17.52
CA ILE A 186 -13.80 4.74 -16.42
C ILE A 186 -14.82 5.85 -16.07
N PRO A 187 -16.15 5.59 -16.17
CA PRO A 187 -17.18 6.61 -16.00
C PRO A 187 -17.41 6.97 -14.53
N TRP A 188 -16.39 7.52 -13.88
CA TRP A 188 -16.37 7.84 -12.46
C TRP A 188 -17.09 9.14 -12.11
N GLU A 189 -17.17 10.09 -13.06
CA GLU A 189 -17.66 11.46 -12.81
C GLU A 189 -19.10 11.48 -12.32
N ARG A 190 -20.01 10.73 -12.98
CA ARG A 190 -21.42 10.67 -12.59
C ARG A 190 -21.66 9.99 -11.24
N PRO A 191 -21.10 8.78 -10.97
CA PRO A 191 -21.15 8.16 -9.66
C PRO A 191 -20.66 9.08 -8.52
N LEU A 192 -19.48 9.69 -8.66
CA LEU A 192 -18.94 10.57 -7.62
C LEU A 192 -19.77 11.86 -7.46
N ALA A 193 -20.23 12.48 -8.56
CA ALA A 193 -21.11 13.65 -8.48
C ALA A 193 -22.43 13.35 -7.77
N SER A 194 -22.97 12.13 -7.89
CA SER A 194 -24.21 11.73 -7.22
C SER A 194 -24.08 11.73 -5.69
N LEU A 195 -22.87 11.54 -5.14
CA LEU A 195 -22.64 11.54 -3.69
C LEU A 195 -22.93 12.91 -3.05
N ALA A 196 -22.85 14.01 -3.80
CA ALA A 196 -23.24 15.33 -3.30
C ALA A 196 -24.72 15.38 -2.87
N VAL A 197 -25.59 14.60 -3.53
CA VAL A 197 -27.01 14.50 -3.17
C VAL A 197 -27.18 13.78 -1.83
N LEU A 198 -26.41 12.71 -1.60
CA LEU A 198 -26.39 11.99 -0.33
C LEU A 198 -25.98 12.92 0.82
N PHE A 199 -24.88 13.65 0.64
CA PHE A 199 -24.34 14.56 1.65
C PHE A 199 -25.23 15.79 1.92
N SER A 200 -26.06 16.18 0.95
CA SER A 200 -27.01 17.29 1.12
C SER A 200 -28.30 16.86 1.85
N GLY A 201 -28.67 15.59 1.77
CA GLY A 201 -29.89 15.04 2.35
C GLY A 201 -29.74 14.51 3.78
N SER A 202 -28.52 14.28 4.24
CA SER A 202 -28.26 13.83 5.61
C SER A 202 -28.15 15.05 6.55
N ASN A 203 -28.78 14.96 7.74
CA ASN A 203 -28.74 16.02 8.76
C ASN A 203 -27.34 16.17 9.40
N THR A 204 -26.38 15.34 8.96
CA THR A 204 -24.95 15.59 9.00
C THR A 204 -24.65 16.76 8.05
N MET A 205 -24.94 17.99 8.50
CA MET A 205 -24.35 19.20 7.89
C MET A 205 -22.89 18.87 7.58
N GLY A 206 -22.55 18.91 6.28
CA GLY A 206 -21.30 18.43 5.71
C GLY A 206 -20.13 18.74 6.62
N SER A 207 -19.68 17.72 7.36
CA SER A 207 -18.45 17.81 8.14
C SER A 207 -17.38 18.21 7.15
N GLU A 208 -16.69 19.32 7.41
CA GLU A 208 -15.64 19.87 6.55
C GLU A 208 -14.70 18.78 6.04
N SER A 209 -14.37 17.81 6.90
CA SER A 209 -13.60 16.60 6.58
C SER A 209 -14.18 15.68 5.48
N LEU A 210 -15.51 15.51 5.39
CA LEU A 210 -16.15 14.72 4.33
C LEU A 210 -16.10 15.45 2.98
N VAL A 211 -16.23 16.78 2.99
CA VAL A 211 -16.09 17.61 1.80
C VAL A 211 -14.65 17.55 1.29
N VAL A 212 -13.68 17.79 2.18
CA VAL A 212 -12.25 17.71 1.86
C VAL A 212 -11.88 16.32 1.34
N ALA A 213 -12.35 15.24 1.99
CA ALA A 213 -12.10 13.88 1.54
C ALA A 213 -12.72 13.61 0.15
N SER A 214 -13.93 14.11 -0.12
CA SER A 214 -14.59 13.97 -1.41
C SER A 214 -13.86 14.71 -2.53
N GLU A 215 -13.48 15.97 -2.31
CA GLU A 215 -12.72 16.78 -3.27
C GLU A 215 -11.35 16.16 -3.57
N ALA A 216 -10.63 15.73 -2.53
CA ALA A 216 -9.36 15.04 -2.68
C ALA A 216 -9.49 13.74 -3.50
N LEU A 217 -10.59 13.00 -3.32
CA LEU A 217 -10.86 11.77 -4.06
C LEU A 217 -11.09 12.08 -5.53
N ILE A 218 -11.94 13.06 -5.83
CA ILE A 218 -12.22 13.53 -7.19
C ILE A 218 -10.93 13.90 -7.92
N ASP A 219 -10.03 14.62 -7.26
CA ASP A 219 -8.75 14.99 -7.86
C ASP A 219 -7.85 13.77 -8.12
N CYS A 220 -7.84 12.76 -7.24
CA CYS A 220 -7.11 11.52 -7.49
C CYS A 220 -7.69 10.77 -8.69
N TYR A 221 -9.01 10.71 -8.82
CA TYR A 221 -9.68 10.12 -9.99
C TYR A 221 -9.36 10.86 -11.28
N ARG A 222 -9.37 12.20 -11.25
CA ARG A 222 -8.99 13.03 -12.40
C ARG A 222 -7.53 12.80 -12.79
N GLU A 223 -6.64 12.67 -11.82
CA GLU A 223 -5.22 12.41 -12.08
C GLU A 223 -5.00 11.00 -12.66
N VAL A 224 -5.70 9.97 -12.15
CA VAL A 224 -5.53 8.56 -12.55
C VAL A 224 -6.22 8.22 -13.88
N TYR A 225 -7.43 8.74 -14.11
CA TYR A 225 -8.29 8.35 -15.23
C TYR A 225 -8.59 9.48 -16.22
N GLY A 226 -8.23 10.72 -15.91
CA GLY A 226 -8.65 11.89 -16.67
C GLY A 226 -10.15 12.17 -16.53
N THR A 227 -10.72 12.76 -17.57
CA THR A 227 -12.15 13.14 -17.65
C THR A 227 -12.81 12.46 -18.85
N ALA A 228 -14.15 12.50 -18.95
CA ALA A 228 -14.85 11.97 -20.13
C ALA A 228 -14.35 12.60 -21.45
N ASP A 229 -14.07 13.90 -21.43
CA ASP A 229 -13.63 14.65 -22.61
C ASP A 229 -12.14 14.42 -22.93
N LYS A 230 -11.35 14.13 -21.90
CA LYS A 230 -9.91 13.90 -22.00
C LYS A 230 -9.48 12.76 -21.06
N PRO A 231 -9.64 11.50 -21.48
CA PRO A 231 -9.20 10.35 -20.70
C PRO A 231 -7.67 10.35 -20.56
N GLU A 232 -7.18 10.03 -19.37
CA GLU A 232 -5.75 9.94 -19.07
C GLU A 232 -5.45 8.62 -18.36
N TYR A 233 -4.27 8.03 -18.60
CA TYR A 233 -3.87 6.74 -18.02
C TYR A 233 -2.40 6.69 -17.58
N ARG A 234 -1.68 7.81 -17.65
CA ARG A 234 -0.22 7.85 -17.43
C ARG A 234 0.19 7.53 -16.00
N THR A 235 -0.71 7.79 -15.07
CA THR A 235 -0.55 7.66 -13.61
C THR A 235 -1.27 6.43 -13.07
N HIS A 236 -1.90 5.62 -13.94
CA HIS A 236 -2.59 4.40 -13.56
C HIS A 236 -1.63 3.44 -12.84
N GLY A 237 -2.02 3.01 -11.63
CA GLY A 237 -1.23 2.12 -10.79
C GLY A 237 0.02 2.75 -10.15
N LYS A 238 0.21 4.08 -10.24
CA LYS A 238 1.30 4.78 -9.54
C LYS A 238 0.96 4.95 -8.06
N THR A 239 1.74 4.30 -7.19
CA THR A 239 1.48 4.27 -5.73
C THR A 239 1.39 5.67 -5.12
N HIS A 240 2.26 6.60 -5.50
CA HIS A 240 2.26 7.97 -4.95
C HIS A 240 1.01 8.78 -5.35
N VAL A 241 0.37 8.45 -6.48
CA VAL A 241 -0.86 9.11 -6.94
C VAL A 241 -2.06 8.52 -6.20
N VAL A 242 -2.18 7.19 -6.16
CA VAL A 242 -3.29 6.51 -5.48
C VAL A 242 -3.27 6.80 -3.98
N MET A 243 -2.10 6.73 -3.34
CA MET A 243 -1.96 6.97 -1.91
C MET A 243 -2.01 8.46 -1.52
N ARG A 244 -2.23 9.37 -2.47
CA ARG A 244 -2.45 10.79 -2.18
C ARG A 244 -3.77 11.03 -1.44
N TRP A 245 -4.81 10.27 -1.76
CA TRP A 245 -6.10 10.38 -1.06
C TRP A 245 -5.97 10.12 0.45
N PRO A 246 -5.46 8.95 0.89
CA PRO A 246 -5.26 8.71 2.31
C PRO A 246 -4.27 9.69 2.95
N TRP A 247 -3.31 10.22 2.19
CA TRP A 247 -2.35 11.20 2.71
C TRP A 247 -3.02 12.46 3.26
N VAL A 248 -4.05 12.97 2.60
CA VAL A 248 -4.69 14.26 2.94
C VAL A 248 -5.85 14.15 3.92
N LEU A 249 -6.24 12.93 4.30
CA LEU A 249 -7.31 12.73 5.28
C LEU A 249 -6.87 13.22 6.66
N GLU A 250 -7.85 13.69 7.42
CA GLU A 250 -7.67 14.17 8.79
C GLU A 250 -8.26 13.18 9.80
N ASP A 251 -7.85 13.34 11.06
CA ASP A 251 -8.28 12.54 12.21
C ASP A 251 -9.81 12.46 12.34
N ASP A 252 -10.53 13.53 11.99
CA ASP A 252 -11.98 13.56 12.03
C ASP A 252 -12.63 12.65 10.96
N PHE A 253 -12.11 12.62 9.74
CA PHE A 253 -12.60 11.68 8.71
C PHE A 253 -12.34 10.23 9.13
N VAL A 254 -11.16 9.97 9.69
CA VAL A 254 -10.79 8.63 10.17
C VAL A 254 -11.70 8.20 11.32
N GLY A 255 -11.98 9.12 12.25
CA GLY A 255 -12.97 8.89 13.31
C GLY A 255 -14.34 8.53 12.75
N LYS A 256 -14.75 9.12 11.61
CA LYS A 256 -16.01 8.75 10.94
C LYS A 256 -15.98 7.35 10.35
N VAL A 257 -14.87 6.92 9.75
CA VAL A 257 -14.70 5.53 9.29
C VAL A 257 -14.77 4.56 10.47
N GLN A 258 -14.08 4.87 11.58
CA GLN A 258 -14.11 4.05 12.82
C GLN A 258 -15.50 3.95 13.43
N ASN A 259 -16.28 5.03 13.37
CA ASN A 259 -17.66 5.09 13.85
C ASN A 259 -18.69 4.59 12.82
N LEU A 260 -18.26 3.98 11.72
CA LEU A 260 -19.13 3.42 10.67
C LEU A 260 -20.10 4.44 10.06
N VAL A 261 -19.67 5.70 9.98
CA VAL A 261 -20.47 6.74 9.33
C VAL A 261 -20.64 6.38 7.85
N PRO A 262 -21.89 6.19 7.36
CA PRO A 262 -22.16 5.68 6.03
C PRO A 262 -21.47 6.47 4.92
N GLU A 263 -21.47 7.80 5.02
CA GLU A 263 -20.83 8.70 4.07
C GLU A 263 -19.32 8.46 3.93
N ALA A 264 -18.63 8.22 5.05
CA ALA A 264 -17.19 7.95 5.06
C ALA A 264 -16.88 6.57 4.47
N LEU A 265 -17.69 5.55 4.81
CA LEU A 265 -17.55 4.21 4.26
C LEU A 265 -17.82 4.18 2.74
N ILE A 266 -18.79 4.97 2.27
CA ILE A 266 -19.06 5.11 0.83
C ILE A 266 -17.83 5.71 0.13
N LEU A 267 -17.24 6.80 0.64
CA LEU A 267 -16.02 7.36 0.06
C LEU A 267 -14.85 6.35 0.04
N LEU A 268 -14.73 5.51 1.09
CA LEU A 268 -13.75 4.43 1.12
C LEU A 268 -14.02 3.35 0.05
N ALA A 269 -15.28 3.06 -0.28
CA ALA A 269 -15.65 2.14 -1.35
C ALA A 269 -15.24 2.70 -2.73
N TYR A 270 -15.37 4.01 -2.93
CA TYR A 270 -14.86 4.66 -4.14
C TYR A 270 -13.33 4.69 -4.16
N PHE A 271 -12.65 4.83 -3.01
CA PHE A 271 -11.20 4.69 -2.95
C PHE A 271 -10.73 3.27 -3.36
N ALA A 272 -11.50 2.22 -3.06
CA ALA A 272 -11.16 0.84 -3.43
C ALA A 272 -10.96 0.66 -4.95
N VAL A 273 -11.65 1.42 -5.79
CA VAL A 273 -11.44 1.40 -7.26
C VAL A 273 -10.06 1.93 -7.64
N LEU A 274 -9.54 2.95 -6.94
CA LEU A 274 -8.17 3.41 -7.14
C LEU A 274 -7.15 2.39 -6.61
N VAL A 275 -7.46 1.74 -5.48
CA VAL A 275 -6.64 0.64 -4.91
C VAL A 275 -6.53 -0.52 -5.89
N GLN A 276 -7.59 -0.82 -6.66
CA GLN A 276 -7.56 -1.87 -7.69
C GLN A 276 -6.42 -1.68 -8.69
N THR A 277 -6.10 -0.43 -9.04
CA THR A 277 -4.98 -0.13 -9.95
C THR A 277 -3.61 -0.51 -9.38
N LEU A 278 -3.50 -0.66 -8.07
CA LEU A 278 -2.28 -1.09 -7.38
C LEU A 278 -2.16 -2.61 -7.30
N GLU A 279 -3.18 -3.40 -7.66
CA GLU A 279 -3.15 -4.87 -7.57
C GLU A 279 -2.16 -5.54 -8.55
N ARG A 280 -1.53 -4.75 -9.43
CA ARG A 280 -0.31 -5.18 -10.14
C ARG A 280 0.84 -5.52 -9.19
N PHE A 281 0.88 -4.92 -8.00
CA PHE A 281 1.79 -5.29 -6.93
C PHE A 281 1.23 -6.50 -6.18
N TRP A 282 2.04 -7.56 -6.06
CA TRP A 282 1.59 -8.83 -5.47
C TRP A 282 1.03 -8.68 -4.05
N TYR A 283 1.52 -7.71 -3.28
CA TYR A 283 1.09 -7.42 -1.92
C TYR A 283 -0.20 -6.59 -1.86
N MET A 284 -0.68 -6.04 -2.98
CA MET A 284 -1.96 -5.33 -3.06
C MET A 284 -3.09 -6.20 -3.62
N LYS A 285 -2.79 -7.37 -4.20
CA LYS A 285 -3.78 -8.25 -4.84
C LYS A 285 -4.94 -8.61 -3.89
N GLY A 286 -6.16 -8.36 -4.34
CA GLY A 286 -7.41 -8.68 -3.64
C GLY A 286 -7.84 -7.66 -2.58
N TRP A 287 -7.10 -6.57 -2.37
CA TRP A 287 -7.47 -5.56 -1.40
C TRP A 287 -8.72 -4.77 -1.82
N ALA A 288 -8.89 -4.48 -3.11
CA ALA A 288 -10.07 -3.72 -3.56
C ALA A 288 -11.36 -4.50 -3.30
N GLU A 289 -11.38 -5.79 -3.63
CA GLU A 289 -12.53 -6.68 -3.38
C GLU A 289 -12.78 -6.84 -1.88
N TYR A 290 -11.74 -7.06 -1.09
CA TYR A 290 -11.85 -7.17 0.37
C TYR A 290 -12.46 -5.91 1.00
N MET A 291 -12.05 -4.72 0.54
CA MET A 291 -12.62 -3.44 0.98
C MET A 291 -14.11 -3.34 0.69
N ILE A 292 -14.55 -3.70 -0.52
CA ILE A 292 -15.95 -3.63 -0.91
C ILE A 292 -16.81 -4.59 -0.11
N ILE A 293 -16.41 -5.87 -0.03
CA ILE A 293 -17.12 -6.89 0.77
C ILE A 293 -17.29 -6.40 2.20
N GLY A 294 -16.26 -5.73 2.70
CA GLY A 294 -16.30 -5.24 4.05
C GLY A 294 -17.20 -4.07 4.32
N ILE A 295 -17.13 -3.08 3.45
CA ILE A 295 -18.01 -1.91 3.51
C ILE A 295 -19.47 -2.36 3.36
N GLU A 296 -19.76 -3.28 2.44
CA GLU A 296 -21.10 -3.83 2.22
C GLU A 296 -21.68 -4.51 3.46
N LYS A 297 -20.87 -5.29 4.20
CA LYS A 297 -21.30 -5.93 5.46
C LYS A 297 -21.65 -4.94 6.57
N LYS A 298 -21.11 -3.72 6.55
CA LYS A 298 -21.25 -2.72 7.62
C LYS A 298 -22.25 -1.61 7.28
N LEU A 299 -22.59 -1.43 6.01
CA LEU A 299 -23.60 -0.46 5.57
C LEU A 299 -25.01 -0.99 5.77
N ALA A 300 -25.92 -0.11 6.22
CA ALA A 300 -27.34 -0.43 6.24
C ALA A 300 -27.89 -0.55 4.80
N PRO A 301 -28.94 -1.37 4.55
CA PRO A 301 -29.47 -1.62 3.21
C PRO A 301 -29.81 -0.37 2.39
N ALA A 302 -30.25 0.71 3.05
CA ALA A 302 -30.58 1.98 2.40
C ALA A 302 -29.38 2.65 1.72
N TYR A 303 -28.15 2.32 2.13
CA TYR A 303 -26.92 2.89 1.59
C TYR A 303 -26.28 2.05 0.48
N LEU A 304 -26.70 0.79 0.28
CA LEU A 304 -26.05 -0.13 -0.65
C LEU A 304 -26.10 0.32 -2.11
N GLN A 305 -27.14 1.05 -2.50
CA GLN A 305 -27.24 1.66 -3.84
C GLN A 305 -26.08 2.63 -4.14
N TRP A 306 -25.49 3.27 -3.13
CA TRP A 306 -24.41 4.25 -3.31
C TRP A 306 -23.05 3.61 -3.57
N ILE A 307 -22.89 2.32 -3.23
CA ILE A 307 -21.68 1.53 -3.49
C ILE A 307 -21.85 0.57 -4.68
N GLU A 308 -22.98 0.63 -5.40
CA GLU A 308 -23.23 -0.28 -6.51
C GLU A 308 -22.22 -0.11 -7.64
N TRP A 309 -21.87 1.13 -7.99
CA TRP A 309 -20.86 1.41 -9.00
C TRP A 309 -19.48 0.84 -8.66
N PRO A 310 -18.85 1.15 -7.51
CA PRO A 310 -17.53 0.60 -7.20
C PRO A 310 -17.57 -0.93 -7.05
N ARG A 311 -18.64 -1.51 -6.49
CA ARG A 311 -18.83 -2.97 -6.41
C ARG A 311 -18.85 -3.62 -7.79
N ASN A 312 -19.63 -3.06 -8.71
CA ASN A 312 -19.75 -3.59 -10.06
C ASN A 312 -18.45 -3.41 -10.87
N HIS A 313 -17.71 -2.32 -10.65
CA HIS A 313 -16.42 -2.09 -11.29
C HIS A 313 -15.40 -3.15 -10.85
N ILE A 314 -15.22 -3.30 -9.54
CA ILE A 314 -14.24 -4.24 -8.98
C ILE A 314 -14.58 -5.69 -9.34
N GLY A 315 -15.85 -6.08 -9.25
CA GLY A 315 -16.31 -7.43 -9.59
C GLY A 315 -16.23 -7.78 -11.10
N ARG A 316 -16.16 -6.79 -12.00
CA ARG A 316 -16.01 -7.05 -13.44
C ARG A 316 -14.56 -7.37 -13.82
N GLU A 317 -13.59 -6.68 -13.25
CA GLU A 317 -12.17 -6.91 -13.57
C GLU A 317 -11.59 -8.19 -12.94
N SER A 318 -12.03 -8.57 -11.73
CA SER A 318 -11.56 -9.80 -11.07
C SER A 318 -11.96 -11.09 -11.82
N THR A 319 -13.00 -11.05 -12.65
CA THR A 319 -13.40 -12.20 -13.48
C THR A 319 -12.52 -12.43 -14.71
N VAL A 320 -11.68 -11.46 -15.09
CA VAL A 320 -10.81 -11.54 -16.29
C VAL A 320 -9.51 -12.30 -16.01
N GLU A 321 -9.08 -12.45 -14.74
CA GLU A 321 -7.85 -13.16 -14.34
C GLU A 321 -8.04 -14.64 -13.93
N LYS A 322 -9.02 -15.39 -14.47
CA LYS A 322 -8.97 -16.86 -14.32
C LYS A 322 -7.98 -17.42 -15.35
N PRO A 323 -6.83 -18.00 -14.94
CA PRO A 323 -5.96 -18.67 -15.88
C PRO A 323 -6.72 -19.85 -16.46
N THR A 324 -6.76 -19.94 -17.78
CA THR A 324 -7.20 -21.16 -18.46
C THR A 324 -6.21 -22.25 -18.07
N THR A 325 -6.65 -23.18 -17.23
CA THR A 325 -5.92 -24.41 -16.94
C THR A 325 -5.87 -25.24 -18.23
N THR A 326 -4.73 -25.22 -18.89
CA THR A 326 -4.26 -26.29 -19.77
C THR A 326 -3.04 -26.93 -19.13
#